data_AF-A0AAU0N9P6-F1
#
_entry.id   AF-A0AAU0N9P6-F1
#
_cell.length_a   1.000
_cell.length_b   1.000
_cell.length_c   1.000
_cell.angle_alpha   90.00
_cell.angle_beta   90.00
_cell.angle_gamma   90.00
#
_symmetry.space_group_name_H-M   'P 1'
#
loop_
_entity.id
_entity.type
_entity.pdbx_description
1 polymer ?
#
loop_
_entity_poly.entity_id
_entity_poly.type
_entity_poly.pdbx_seq_one_letter_code
_entity_poly.pdbx_strand_id
1 'polypeptide(L)'
;MKYGVRKPSINRSIKARTTGRIKRSAKKAINPLYGKKGMGLINNPKKAIYNKAYNKTTVSARDIGKTASGSSVVAMIYLALIAIILYLFLDGWWKIIPIVLGIISLAGMVGLYVQLIQYIANNYVVSFILFAMLGTFFYFFCDWLGVYPATIPIALIVTYIIGLLYPNPKVDELVEEIEEPEVDEEDLRIKKLEGLLAVGLLTQEEFDEKMKEI
;
A
#
# COMPACT_ATOMS: atom_id res chain seq x y z
N MET A 1 62.12 16.25 -31.16
CA MET A 1 60.74 16.06 -31.67
C MET A 1 59.76 16.64 -30.66
N LYS A 2 58.50 16.93 -31.03
CA LYS A 2 57.43 17.31 -30.09
C LYS A 2 56.58 16.08 -29.77
N TYR A 3 56.13 15.99 -28.52
CA TYR A 3 55.26 14.91 -28.03
C TYR A 3 53.93 15.49 -27.54
N GLY A 4 52.83 14.74 -27.68
CA GLY A 4 51.52 15.13 -27.16
C GLY A 4 50.55 15.77 -28.17
N VAL A 5 49.58 16.53 -27.65
CA VAL A 5 48.45 17.04 -28.45
C VAL A 5 48.88 18.20 -29.35
N ARG A 6 48.58 18.10 -30.65
CA ARG A 6 48.85 19.18 -31.61
C ARG A 6 47.88 20.33 -31.40
N LYS A 7 48.39 21.57 -31.34
CA LYS A 7 47.56 22.78 -31.28
C LYS A 7 46.67 22.88 -32.53
N PRO A 8 45.33 22.84 -32.39
CA PRO A 8 44.43 23.06 -33.53
C PRO A 8 44.53 24.52 -33.99
N SER A 9 44.36 24.74 -35.29
CA SER A 9 44.25 26.08 -35.87
C SER A 9 43.09 26.13 -36.86
N ILE A 10 42.06 26.89 -36.51
CA ILE A 10 40.79 26.96 -37.25
C ILE A 10 41.03 27.50 -38.67
N ASN A 11 41.75 28.62 -38.78
CA ASN A 11 42.06 29.24 -40.07
C ASN A 11 42.83 28.32 -41.03
N ARG A 12 43.78 27.53 -40.51
CA ARG A 12 44.51 26.54 -41.34
C ARG A 12 43.61 25.37 -41.74
N SER A 13 42.76 24.92 -40.82
CA SER A 13 41.79 23.84 -41.08
C SER A 13 40.76 24.21 -42.14
N ILE A 14 40.27 25.47 -42.16
CA ILE A 14 39.35 25.97 -43.18
C ILE A 14 40.06 26.10 -44.53
N LYS A 15 41.21 26.79 -44.57
CA LYS A 15 42.01 26.95 -45.81
C LYS A 15 42.40 25.61 -46.43
N ALA A 16 42.75 24.61 -45.61
CA ALA A 16 43.09 23.27 -46.10
C ALA A 16 41.93 22.55 -46.78
N ARG A 17 40.68 22.85 -46.36
CA ARG A 17 39.44 22.28 -46.89
C ARG A 17 38.90 23.03 -48.11
N THR A 18 39.13 24.33 -48.21
CA THR A 18 38.67 25.18 -49.33
C THR A 18 39.77 25.35 -50.38
N THR A 19 40.49 26.48 -50.37
CA THR A 19 41.46 26.87 -51.40
C THR A 19 42.63 25.88 -51.52
N GLY A 20 43.08 25.32 -50.41
CA GLY A 20 44.14 24.32 -50.37
C GLY A 20 43.74 22.97 -50.96
N ARG A 21 42.43 22.64 -51.00
CA ARG A 21 41.93 21.44 -51.68
C ARG A 21 41.99 21.62 -53.18
N ILE A 22 41.49 22.76 -53.68
CA ILE A 22 41.47 23.11 -55.10
C ILE A 22 42.89 23.17 -55.68
N LYS A 23 43.84 23.80 -54.98
CA LYS A 23 45.24 23.84 -55.42
C LYS A 23 45.89 22.45 -55.50
N ARG A 24 45.52 21.53 -54.60
CA ARG A 24 46.06 20.15 -54.61
C ARG A 24 45.45 19.30 -55.72
N SER A 25 44.17 19.49 -56.05
CA SER A 25 43.54 18.77 -57.17
C SER A 25 44.12 19.20 -58.51
N ALA A 26 44.31 20.50 -58.74
CA ALA A 26 44.96 21.00 -59.95
C ALA A 26 46.39 20.44 -60.11
N LYS A 27 47.20 20.45 -59.04
CA LYS A 27 48.55 19.86 -59.07
C LYS A 27 48.56 18.36 -59.35
N LYS A 28 47.55 17.63 -58.86
CA LYS A 28 47.39 16.20 -59.09
C LYS A 28 46.97 15.90 -60.53
N ALA A 29 46.21 16.79 -61.17
CA ALA A 29 45.83 16.66 -62.57
C ALA A 29 47.01 16.92 -63.52
N ILE A 30 47.88 17.87 -63.18
CA ILE A 30 49.01 18.25 -64.03
C ILE A 30 50.22 17.31 -63.85
N ASN A 31 50.50 16.85 -62.63
CA ASN A 31 51.63 15.97 -62.35
C ASN A 31 51.15 14.57 -61.90
N PRO A 32 51.34 13.52 -62.72
CA PRO A 32 50.89 12.16 -62.40
C PRO A 32 51.61 11.54 -61.18
N LEU A 33 52.79 12.05 -60.83
CA LEU A 33 53.58 11.62 -59.67
C LEU A 33 53.21 12.40 -58.39
N TYR A 34 52.39 13.46 -58.46
CA TYR A 34 52.03 14.25 -57.27
C TYR A 34 51.03 13.50 -56.37
N GLY A 35 51.36 13.36 -55.08
CA GLY A 35 50.48 12.74 -54.08
C GLY A 35 50.40 11.21 -54.12
N LYS A 36 51.26 10.53 -54.89
CA LYS A 36 51.42 9.07 -54.86
C LYS A 36 52.13 8.62 -53.58
N LYS A 37 51.79 7.44 -53.07
CA LYS A 37 52.40 6.84 -51.87
C LYS A 37 53.89 6.60 -52.14
N GLY A 38 54.77 6.98 -51.21
CA GLY A 38 56.22 6.81 -51.33
C GLY A 38 56.99 8.00 -51.91
N MET A 39 56.34 8.90 -52.68
CA MET A 39 57.01 10.05 -53.31
C MET A 39 57.65 11.04 -52.33
N GLY A 40 57.21 11.07 -51.08
CA GLY A 40 57.84 11.88 -50.04
C GLY A 40 59.27 11.43 -49.70
N LEU A 41 59.56 10.12 -49.79
CA LEU A 41 60.88 9.57 -49.50
C LEU A 41 61.86 9.85 -50.64
N ILE A 42 61.37 9.82 -51.89
CA ILE A 42 62.14 10.12 -53.10
C ILE A 42 62.46 11.62 -53.18
N ASN A 43 61.46 12.48 -53.00
CA ASN A 43 61.64 13.94 -53.15
C ASN A 43 62.34 14.58 -51.94
N ASN A 44 62.10 14.10 -50.72
CA ASN A 44 62.75 14.63 -49.51
C ASN A 44 62.76 13.59 -48.37
N PRO A 45 63.77 12.70 -48.32
CA PRO A 45 63.82 11.59 -47.37
C PRO A 45 63.85 12.05 -45.90
N LYS A 46 64.66 13.08 -45.59
CA LYS A 46 64.79 13.63 -44.22
C LYS A 46 63.45 14.11 -43.67
N LYS A 47 62.68 14.86 -44.48
CA LYS A 47 61.37 15.38 -44.07
C LYS A 47 60.32 14.28 -43.95
N ALA A 48 60.36 13.27 -44.82
CA ALA A 48 59.44 12.15 -44.76
C ALA A 48 59.61 11.33 -43.47
N ILE A 49 60.87 11.05 -43.10
CA ILE A 49 61.19 10.34 -41.85
C ILE A 49 60.74 11.16 -40.63
N TYR A 50 61.05 12.46 -40.60
CA TYR A 50 60.63 13.35 -39.51
C TYR A 50 59.10 13.39 -39.35
N ASN A 51 58.36 13.55 -40.44
CA ASN A 51 56.89 13.60 -40.41
C ASN A 51 56.28 12.27 -39.95
N LYS A 52 56.89 11.13 -40.31
CA LYS A 52 56.46 9.81 -39.85
C LYS A 52 56.60 9.67 -38.34
N ALA A 53 57.75 10.05 -37.80
CA ALA A 53 57.98 10.03 -36.36
C ALA A 53 57.08 11.05 -35.64
N TYR A 54 56.98 12.28 -36.12
CA TYR A 54 56.09 13.31 -35.60
C TYR A 54 54.62 12.84 -35.56
N ASN A 55 54.13 12.20 -36.62
CA ASN A 55 52.75 11.72 -36.69
C ASN A 55 52.47 10.57 -35.72
N LYS A 56 53.47 9.74 -35.41
CA LYS A 56 53.37 8.65 -34.41
C LYS A 56 53.41 9.18 -32.98
N THR A 57 54.19 10.24 -32.72
CA THR A 57 54.42 10.75 -31.36
C THR A 57 53.48 11.88 -30.93
N THR A 58 52.55 12.28 -31.80
CA THR A 58 51.61 13.36 -31.50
C THR A 58 50.18 12.98 -31.85
N VAL A 59 49.23 13.41 -31.02
CA VAL A 59 47.80 13.11 -31.16
C VAL A 59 47.07 14.36 -31.63
N SER A 60 46.08 14.21 -32.52
CA SER A 60 45.25 15.34 -32.94
C SER A 60 43.99 15.44 -32.08
N ALA A 61 43.57 16.66 -31.75
CA ALA A 61 42.33 16.89 -30.98
C ALA A 61 41.08 16.30 -31.66
N ARG A 62 41.12 16.12 -33.00
CA ARG A 62 40.02 15.52 -33.76
C ARG A 62 39.93 14.01 -33.59
N ASP A 63 41.06 13.34 -33.34
CA ASP A 63 41.09 11.88 -33.17
C ASP A 63 40.60 11.50 -31.76
N ILE A 64 40.88 12.34 -30.76
CA ILE A 64 40.37 12.19 -29.38
C ILE A 64 38.83 12.27 -29.35
N GLY A 65 38.24 13.18 -30.13
CA GLY A 65 36.78 13.29 -30.23
C GLY A 65 36.10 12.16 -31.02
N LYS A 66 36.85 11.35 -31.78
CA LYS A 66 36.30 10.20 -32.52
C LYS A 66 36.28 8.91 -31.70
N THR A 67 37.16 8.81 -30.70
CA THR A 67 37.20 7.66 -29.78
C THR A 67 36.09 7.68 -28.73
N ALA A 68 35.39 8.80 -28.56
CA ALA A 68 34.07 8.81 -27.93
C ALA A 68 33.02 8.37 -28.96
N SER A 69 33.03 7.09 -29.36
CA SER A 69 32.00 6.57 -30.24
C SER A 69 30.64 6.66 -29.55
N GLY A 70 29.69 7.37 -30.14
CA GLY A 70 28.35 7.64 -29.59
C GLY A 70 27.50 6.41 -29.24
N SER A 71 27.99 5.18 -29.47
CA SER A 71 27.37 3.93 -29.08
C SER A 71 27.25 3.74 -27.56
N SER A 72 28.24 4.17 -26.78
CA SER A 72 28.21 4.03 -25.30
C SER A 72 27.31 5.05 -24.62
N VAL A 73 27.17 6.27 -25.17
CA VAL A 73 26.25 7.28 -24.63
C VAL A 73 24.79 6.89 -24.86
N VAL A 74 24.47 6.37 -26.05
CA VAL A 74 23.12 5.87 -26.36
C VAL A 74 22.76 4.69 -25.47
N ALA A 75 23.69 3.76 -25.23
CA ALA A 75 23.46 2.64 -24.32
C ALA A 75 23.17 3.11 -22.88
N MET A 76 23.87 4.14 -22.39
CA MET A 76 23.60 4.73 -21.06
C MET A 76 22.21 5.36 -20.98
N ILE A 77 21.75 6.04 -22.04
CA ILE A 77 20.39 6.62 -22.09
C ILE A 77 19.33 5.51 -22.05
N TYR A 78 19.51 4.43 -22.82
CA TYR A 78 18.59 3.30 -22.79
C TYR A 78 18.56 2.61 -21.41
N LEU A 79 19.71 2.41 -20.77
CA LEU A 79 19.76 1.85 -19.42
C LEU A 79 19.08 2.75 -18.39
N ALA A 80 19.25 4.07 -18.49
CA ALA A 80 18.58 5.03 -17.62
C ALA A 80 17.04 5.01 -17.81
N LEU A 81 16.56 4.93 -19.05
CA LEU A 81 15.13 4.81 -19.33
C LEU A 81 14.53 3.50 -18.80
N ILE A 82 15.23 2.37 -18.98
CA ILE A 82 14.82 1.07 -18.43
C ILE A 82 14.75 1.14 -16.90
N ALA A 83 15.75 1.73 -16.24
CA ALA A 83 15.77 1.89 -14.79
C ALA A 83 14.60 2.76 -14.28
N ILE A 84 14.23 3.83 -15.00
CA ILE A 84 13.08 4.67 -14.66
C ILE A 84 11.77 3.88 -14.79
N ILE A 85 11.59 3.11 -15.88
CA ILE A 85 10.40 2.28 -16.07
C ILE A 85 10.30 1.23 -14.94
N LEU A 86 11.41 0.60 -14.57
CA LEU A 86 11.48 -0.38 -13.47
C LEU A 86 11.13 0.25 -12.12
N TYR A 87 11.64 1.45 -11.84
CA TYR A 87 11.34 2.20 -10.63
C TYR A 87 9.84 2.53 -10.52
N LEU A 88 9.25 3.03 -11.61
CA LEU A 88 7.82 3.34 -11.66
C LEU A 88 6.95 2.09 -11.50
N PHE A 89 7.39 0.96 -12.06
CA PHE A 89 6.72 -0.32 -11.86
C PHE A 89 6.77 -0.73 -10.38
N LEU A 90 7.96 -0.74 -9.76
CA LEU A 90 8.16 -1.15 -8.36
C LEU A 90 7.39 -0.27 -7.35
N ASP A 91 7.34 1.06 -7.55
CA ASP A 91 6.61 1.98 -6.66
C ASP A 91 5.09 1.75 -6.69
N GLY A 92 4.56 1.27 -7.83
CA GLY A 92 3.14 0.93 -7.97
C GLY A 92 2.74 -0.29 -7.14
N TRP A 93 3.57 -1.34 -7.12
CA TRP A 93 3.27 -2.59 -6.41
C TRP A 93 3.16 -2.42 -4.90
N TRP A 94 4.00 -1.56 -4.31
CA TRP A 94 3.98 -1.31 -2.86
C TRP A 94 2.64 -0.74 -2.38
N LYS A 95 1.90 -0.04 -3.25
CA LYS A 95 0.58 0.53 -2.95
C LYS A 95 -0.57 -0.47 -3.16
N ILE A 96 -0.40 -1.46 -4.04
CA ILE A 96 -1.44 -2.47 -4.35
C ILE A 96 -1.53 -3.54 -3.27
N ILE A 97 -0.38 -3.98 -2.72
CA ILE A 97 -0.30 -5.02 -1.68
C ILE A 97 -1.24 -4.75 -0.48
N PRO A 98 -1.22 -3.56 0.17
CA PRO A 98 -2.10 -3.31 1.31
C PRO A 98 -3.59 -3.29 0.94
N ILE A 99 -3.95 -2.86 -0.26
CA ILE A 99 -5.34 -2.87 -0.74
C ILE A 99 -5.84 -4.31 -0.86
N VAL A 100 -5.04 -5.19 -1.46
CA VAL A 100 -5.39 -6.61 -1.61
C VAL A 100 -5.49 -7.30 -0.24
N LEU A 101 -4.56 -7.03 0.67
CA LEU A 101 -4.61 -7.54 2.05
C LEU A 101 -5.83 -7.02 2.80
N GLY A 102 -6.21 -5.76 2.60
CA GLY A 102 -7.43 -5.17 3.16
C GLY A 102 -8.69 -5.88 2.68
N ILE A 103 -8.79 -6.20 1.38
CA ILE A 103 -9.92 -6.95 0.81
C ILE A 103 -10.03 -8.36 1.41
N ILE A 104 -8.89 -9.06 1.56
CA ILE A 104 -8.85 -10.39 2.18
C ILE A 104 -9.29 -10.31 3.65
N SER A 105 -8.81 -9.30 4.39
CA SER A 105 -9.20 -9.07 5.79
C SER A 105 -10.70 -8.79 5.92
N LEU A 106 -11.28 -7.97 5.04
CA LEU A 106 -12.70 -7.65 5.03
C LEU A 106 -13.55 -8.91 4.81
N ALA A 107 -13.17 -9.76 3.84
CA ALA A 107 -13.85 -11.02 3.59
C ALA A 107 -13.79 -11.97 4.80
N GLY A 108 -12.64 -12.03 5.48
CA GLY A 108 -12.49 -12.78 6.73
C GLY A 108 -13.36 -12.24 7.87
N MET A 109 -13.44 -10.92 8.03
CA MET A 109 -14.32 -10.28 9.02
C MET A 109 -15.79 -10.61 8.77
N VAL A 110 -16.26 -10.57 7.52
CA VAL A 110 -17.66 -10.90 7.19
C VAL A 110 -17.98 -12.34 7.62
N GLY A 111 -17.08 -13.29 7.38
CA GLY A 111 -17.24 -14.68 7.82
C GLY A 111 -17.34 -14.81 9.34
N LEU A 112 -16.46 -14.15 10.09
CA LEU A 112 -16.50 -14.12 11.54
C LEU A 112 -17.75 -13.41 12.08
N TYR A 113 -18.23 -12.38 11.37
CA TYR A 113 -19.43 -11.64 11.75
C TYR A 113 -20.70 -12.49 11.61
N VAL A 114 -20.79 -13.31 10.56
CA VAL A 114 -21.89 -14.27 10.39
C VAL A 114 -21.87 -15.32 11.52
N GLN A 115 -20.69 -15.84 11.87
CA GLN A 115 -20.54 -16.76 13.01
C GLN A 115 -20.92 -16.09 14.34
N LEU A 116 -20.58 -14.82 14.50
CA LEU A 116 -20.93 -14.02 15.66
C LEU A 116 -22.44 -13.82 15.79
N ILE A 117 -23.15 -13.49 14.71
CA ILE A 117 -24.62 -13.34 14.72
C ILE A 117 -25.28 -14.63 15.20
N GLN A 118 -24.81 -15.78 14.72
CA GLN A 118 -25.33 -17.08 15.17
C GLN A 118 -25.03 -17.35 16.66
N TYR A 119 -23.88 -16.90 17.16
CA TYR A 119 -23.52 -17.05 18.57
C TYR A 119 -24.32 -16.11 19.50
N ILE A 120 -24.52 -14.86 19.08
CA ILE A 120 -25.31 -13.85 19.82
C ILE A 120 -26.76 -14.29 19.99
N ALA A 121 -27.35 -14.90 18.95
CA ALA A 121 -28.71 -15.46 19.01
C ALA A 121 -28.88 -16.52 20.12
N ASN A 122 -27.79 -17.12 20.59
CA ASN A 122 -27.80 -18.12 21.66
C ASN A 122 -27.44 -17.58 23.05
N ASN A 123 -26.77 -16.42 23.18
CA ASN A 123 -26.32 -15.88 24.47
C ASN A 123 -26.16 -14.34 24.47
N TYR A 124 -27.17 -13.62 24.96
CA TYR A 124 -27.24 -12.15 24.90
C TYR A 124 -26.19 -11.41 25.73
N VAL A 125 -25.75 -11.95 26.88
CA VAL A 125 -24.79 -11.26 27.77
C VAL A 125 -23.37 -11.24 27.18
N VAL A 126 -22.95 -12.30 26.48
CA VAL A 126 -21.63 -12.38 25.86
C VAL A 126 -21.52 -11.49 24.61
N SER A 127 -22.67 -11.18 23.98
CA SER A 127 -22.74 -10.34 22.78
C SER A 127 -22.19 -8.93 22.99
N PHE A 128 -22.44 -8.33 24.16
CA PHE A 128 -22.09 -6.94 24.46
C PHE A 128 -20.57 -6.76 24.61
N ILE A 129 -19.91 -7.69 25.31
CA ILE A 129 -18.45 -7.67 25.51
C ILE A 129 -17.73 -7.91 24.18
N LEU A 130 -18.21 -8.86 23.37
CA LEU A 130 -17.58 -9.16 22.08
C LEU A 130 -17.74 -8.01 21.08
N PHE A 131 -18.89 -7.32 21.07
CA PHE A 131 -19.10 -6.17 20.19
C PHE A 131 -18.16 -5.00 20.54
N ALA A 132 -17.91 -4.76 21.83
CA ALA A 132 -16.95 -3.77 22.29
C ALA A 132 -15.50 -4.13 21.89
N MET A 133 -15.12 -5.41 21.95
CA MET A 133 -13.79 -5.88 21.53
C MET A 133 -13.60 -5.79 20.00
N LEU A 134 -14.65 -6.09 19.21
CA LEU A 134 -14.62 -5.96 17.75
C LEU A 134 -14.58 -4.50 17.29
N GLY A 135 -15.33 -3.62 17.95
CA GLY A 135 -15.33 -2.19 17.64
C GLY A 135 -13.97 -1.53 17.89
N THR A 136 -13.28 -1.91 18.97
CA THR A 136 -11.94 -1.40 19.27
C THR A 136 -10.89 -1.92 18.29
N PHE A 137 -10.94 -3.21 17.91
CA PHE A 137 -10.07 -3.75 16.86
C PHE A 137 -10.28 -3.07 15.49
N PHE A 138 -11.54 -2.85 15.11
CA PHE A 138 -11.88 -2.17 13.86
C PHE A 138 -11.42 -0.70 13.84
N TYR A 139 -11.45 -0.02 14.99
CA TYR A 139 -10.88 1.33 15.12
C TYR A 139 -9.38 1.36 14.83
N PHE A 140 -8.60 0.47 15.44
CA PHE A 140 -7.15 0.39 15.18
C PHE A 140 -6.85 0.04 13.72
N PHE A 141 -7.69 -0.79 13.10
CA PHE A 141 -7.57 -1.11 11.68
C PHE A 141 -7.87 0.09 10.77
N CYS A 142 -8.91 0.88 11.06
CA CYS A 142 -9.22 2.10 10.31
C CYS A 142 -8.18 3.21 10.49
N ASP A 143 -7.65 3.37 11.71
CA ASP A 143 -6.54 4.29 12.00
C ASP A 143 -5.27 3.88 11.26
N TRP A 144 -4.97 2.57 11.19
CA TRP A 144 -3.86 2.03 10.40
C TRP A 144 -4.03 2.30 8.88
N LEU A 145 -5.28 2.32 8.39
CA LEU A 145 -5.60 2.72 7.01
C LEU A 145 -5.66 4.24 6.80
N GLY A 146 -5.49 5.05 7.84
CA GLY A 146 -5.52 6.51 7.78
C GLY A 146 -6.92 7.11 7.52
N VAL A 147 -7.97 6.31 7.68
CA VAL A 147 -9.36 6.72 7.50
C VAL A 147 -9.99 6.86 8.88
N TYR A 148 -9.96 8.07 9.45
CA TYR A 148 -10.62 8.36 10.73
C TYR A 148 -12.14 8.26 10.58
N PRO A 149 -12.78 7.23 11.14
CA PRO A 149 -14.22 7.10 11.02
C PRO A 149 -14.87 7.81 12.21
N ALA A 150 -15.57 8.92 11.96
CA ALA A 150 -16.40 9.63 12.95
C ALA A 150 -17.60 8.78 13.47
N THR A 151 -17.62 7.48 13.17
CA THR A 151 -18.76 6.57 13.36
C THR A 151 -18.78 5.90 14.73
N ILE A 152 -17.71 5.97 15.52
CA ILE A 152 -17.59 5.33 16.84
C ILE A 152 -18.63 5.83 17.85
N PRO A 153 -18.84 7.15 18.06
CA PRO A 153 -19.85 7.61 19.01
C PRO A 153 -21.26 7.22 18.54
N ILE A 154 -21.51 7.23 17.23
CA ILE A 154 -22.82 6.85 16.68
C ILE A 154 -23.08 5.35 16.87
N ALA A 155 -22.10 4.48 16.63
CA ALA A 155 -22.24 3.04 16.82
C ALA A 155 -22.44 2.66 18.29
N LEU A 156 -21.73 3.31 19.23
CA LEU A 156 -21.90 3.11 20.66
C LEU A 156 -23.27 3.61 21.15
N ILE A 157 -23.75 4.75 20.63
CA ILE A 157 -25.08 5.28 20.95
C ILE A 157 -26.17 4.37 20.41
N VAL A 158 -26.05 3.91 19.16
CA VAL A 158 -27.05 3.03 18.53
C VAL A 158 -27.09 1.65 19.21
N THR A 159 -25.94 1.10 19.58
CA THR A 159 -25.89 -0.19 20.30
C THR A 159 -26.42 -0.09 21.73
N TYR A 160 -26.16 1.02 22.43
CA TYR A 160 -26.77 1.31 23.73
C TYR A 160 -28.29 1.43 23.63
N ILE A 161 -28.80 2.12 22.60
CA ILE A 161 -30.24 2.27 22.36
C ILE A 161 -30.88 0.92 21.99
N ILE A 162 -30.24 0.10 21.16
CA ILE A 162 -30.73 -1.24 20.81
C ILE A 162 -30.75 -2.17 22.02
N GLY A 163 -29.75 -2.07 22.92
CA GLY A 163 -29.72 -2.81 24.18
C GLY A 163 -30.82 -2.40 25.16
N LEU A 164 -31.28 -1.15 25.10
CA LEU A 164 -32.47 -0.68 25.84
C LEU A 164 -33.79 -1.11 25.19
N LEU A 165 -33.81 -1.31 23.86
CA LEU A 165 -35.01 -1.62 23.09
C LEU A 165 -35.30 -3.12 22.95
N TYR A 166 -34.32 -4.00 23.18
CA TYR A 166 -34.53 -5.44 23.20
C TYR A 166 -34.78 -5.91 24.64
N PRO A 167 -36.04 -6.16 25.04
CA PRO A 167 -36.35 -6.70 26.36
C PRO A 167 -35.73 -8.10 26.50
N ASN A 168 -35.23 -8.39 27.70
CA ASN A 168 -34.56 -9.65 28.00
C ASN A 168 -35.63 -10.71 28.26
N PRO A 169 -35.80 -11.71 27.39
CA PRO A 169 -36.90 -12.68 27.51
C PRO A 169 -36.82 -13.49 28.79
N LYS A 170 -35.62 -13.67 29.38
CA LYS A 170 -35.46 -14.33 30.69
C LYS A 170 -35.90 -13.48 31.87
N VAL A 171 -35.90 -12.16 31.75
CA VAL A 171 -36.42 -11.27 32.80
C VAL A 171 -37.94 -11.22 32.70
N ASP A 172 -38.49 -11.21 31.49
CA ASP A 172 -39.94 -11.28 31.28
C ASP A 172 -40.50 -12.61 31.81
N GLU A 173 -39.83 -13.73 31.54
CA GLU A 173 -40.19 -15.06 32.08
C GLU A 173 -40.06 -15.13 33.62
N LEU A 174 -39.07 -14.46 34.22
CA LEU A 174 -38.94 -14.36 35.68
C LEU A 174 -39.95 -13.39 36.32
N VAL A 175 -40.38 -12.35 35.60
CA VAL A 175 -41.43 -11.43 36.04
C VAL A 175 -42.79 -12.12 35.95
N GLU A 176 -43.03 -12.90 34.89
CA GLU A 176 -44.22 -13.74 34.70
C GLU A 176 -44.28 -14.86 35.76
N GLU A 177 -43.15 -15.49 36.10
CA GLU A 177 -43.04 -16.47 37.20
C GLU A 177 -43.22 -15.85 38.61
N ILE A 178 -42.96 -14.54 38.77
CA ILE A 178 -43.22 -13.81 40.02
C ILE A 178 -44.65 -13.26 40.07
N GLU A 179 -45.27 -12.95 38.93
CA GLU A 179 -46.62 -12.37 38.84
C GLU A 179 -47.75 -13.41 38.71
N GLU A 180 -47.48 -14.66 38.36
CA GLU A 180 -48.48 -15.73 38.40
C GLU A 180 -48.11 -16.90 39.34
N PRO A 181 -48.29 -16.77 40.66
CA PRO A 181 -48.86 -17.89 41.37
C PRO A 181 -50.33 -17.98 40.93
N GLU A 182 -50.69 -19.04 40.22
CA GLU A 182 -52.08 -19.47 40.06
C GLU A 182 -52.60 -19.82 41.47
N VAL A 183 -52.97 -18.79 42.24
CA VAL A 183 -53.49 -18.95 43.60
C VAL A 183 -54.95 -19.32 43.45
N ASP A 184 -55.23 -20.61 43.60
CA ASP A 184 -56.57 -21.12 43.78
C ASP A 184 -57.24 -20.29 44.90
N GLU A 185 -58.38 -19.67 44.60
CA GLU A 185 -58.99 -18.66 45.47
C GLU A 185 -59.33 -19.25 46.85
N GLU A 186 -59.54 -20.57 46.92
CA GLU A 186 -59.67 -21.36 48.15
C GLU A 186 -58.39 -21.38 48.98
N ASP A 187 -57.23 -21.59 48.37
CA ASP A 187 -55.94 -21.76 49.07
C ASP A 187 -55.52 -20.45 49.76
N LEU A 188 -55.90 -19.30 49.18
CA LEU A 188 -55.74 -17.99 49.80
C LEU A 188 -56.67 -17.81 51.00
N ARG A 189 -57.93 -18.25 50.89
CA ARG A 189 -58.92 -18.15 51.99
C ARG A 189 -58.50 -19.02 53.17
N ILE A 190 -58.02 -20.23 52.91
CA ILE A 190 -57.51 -21.17 53.92
C ILE A 190 -56.30 -20.54 54.64
N LYS A 191 -55.29 -20.07 53.91
CA LYS A 191 -54.12 -19.39 54.52
C LYS A 191 -54.49 -18.16 55.35
N LYS A 192 -55.53 -17.42 54.93
CA LYS A 192 -56.02 -16.26 55.69
C LYS A 192 -56.67 -16.68 57.01
N LEU A 193 -57.45 -17.75 57.00
CA LEU A 193 -58.08 -18.31 58.20
C LEU A 193 -57.02 -18.90 59.16
N GLU A 194 -56.02 -19.62 58.64
CA GLU A 194 -54.90 -20.14 59.43
C GLU A 194 -54.09 -19.01 60.08
N GLY A 195 -53.86 -17.92 59.35
CA GLY A 195 -53.19 -16.73 59.89
C GLY A 195 -54.00 -16.06 61.01
N LEU A 196 -55.32 -15.96 60.87
CA LEU A 196 -56.19 -15.39 61.90
C LEU A 196 -56.27 -16.27 63.15
N LEU A 197 -56.25 -17.60 62.99
CA LEU A 197 -56.15 -18.56 64.08
C LEU A 197 -54.80 -18.45 64.79
N ALA A 198 -53.69 -18.36 64.04
CA ALA A 198 -52.33 -18.24 64.60
C ALA A 198 -52.13 -16.94 65.40
N VAL A 199 -52.79 -15.86 64.99
CA VAL A 199 -52.78 -14.56 65.70
C VAL A 199 -53.81 -14.53 66.85
N GLY A 200 -54.63 -15.57 67.01
CA GLY A 200 -55.60 -15.71 68.10
C GLY A 200 -56.86 -14.84 67.93
N LEU A 201 -57.12 -14.35 66.72
CA LEU A 201 -58.31 -13.57 66.37
C LEU A 201 -59.52 -14.44 65.99
N LEU A 202 -59.29 -15.74 65.78
CA LEU A 202 -60.31 -16.75 65.55
C LEU A 202 -60.19 -17.84 66.61
N THR A 203 -61.32 -18.29 67.14
CA THR A 203 -61.36 -19.50 67.97
C THR A 203 -61.34 -20.75 67.09
N GLN A 204 -60.91 -21.89 67.64
CA GLN A 204 -60.85 -23.14 66.85
C GLN A 204 -62.23 -23.57 66.33
N GLU A 205 -63.29 -23.33 67.10
CA GLU A 205 -64.66 -23.65 66.68
C GLU A 205 -65.10 -22.81 65.46
N GLU A 206 -64.76 -21.52 65.43
CA GLU A 206 -65.08 -20.62 64.31
C GLU A 206 -64.22 -20.89 63.06
N PHE A 207 -62.99 -21.38 63.24
CA PHE A 207 -62.13 -21.80 62.14
C PHE A 207 -62.71 -23.04 61.44
N ASP A 208 -63.10 -24.06 62.21
CA ASP A 208 -63.68 -25.30 61.69
C ASP A 208 -65.03 -25.09 60.97
N GLU A 209 -65.82 -24.09 61.40
CA GLU A 209 -67.07 -23.73 60.74
C GLU A 209 -66.80 -23.07 59.38
N LYS A 210 -65.89 -22.10 59.32
CA LYS A 210 -65.53 -21.40 58.07
C LYS A 210 -64.80 -22.29 57.07
N MET A 211 -64.06 -23.29 57.55
CA MET A 211 -63.42 -24.30 56.69
C MET A 211 -64.41 -25.27 56.03
N LYS A 212 -65.66 -25.36 56.50
CA LYS A 212 -66.72 -26.15 55.84
C LYS A 212 -67.49 -25.36 54.77
N GLU A 213 -67.41 -24.03 54.81
CA GLU A 213 -68.08 -23.13 53.86
C GLU A 213 -67.24 -22.84 52.61
N ILE A 214 -65.92 -23.04 52.71
CA ILE A 214 -65.00 -23.10 51.58
C ILE A 214 -65.14 -24.50 50.99
#